data_AF-A0A292RP94-F1
#
_entry.id   AF-A0A292RP94-F1
#
_cell.length_a   1.000
_cell.length_b   1.000
_cell.length_c   1.000
_cell.angle_alpha   90.00
_cell.angle_beta   90.00
_cell.angle_gamma   90.00
#
_symmetry.space_group_name_H-M   'P 1'
#
loop_
_entity.id
_entity.type
_entity.pdbx_description
1 polymer ?
#
loop_
_entity_poly.entity_id
_entity_poly.type
_entity_poly.pdbx_seq_one_letter_code
_entity_poly.pdbx_strand_id
1 'polypeptide(L)'
;GKELLVERSANRLTAPGIGSEGGAMFNQHRLIFQGLFMAPSIVSEAVKGAILAAKVFEDIGFNSAPRYDEARTDIIQNIIFGKPEHLEEFCRTVQSLSPVNGYVTPIPEYIPGYEDQVIMAGGTFIEGSTIELSADGPMREPYVAYMQGGLNYAHVKICLEEIVKKL
;
A
#
# COMPACT_ATOMS: atom_id res chain seq x y z
N GLY A 1 -3.71 5.48 -23.35
CA GLY A 1 -4.83 4.68 -23.88
C GLY A 1 -5.09 5.05 -25.34
N LYS A 2 -6.12 4.45 -25.98
CA LYS A 2 -6.55 4.88 -27.32
C LYS A 2 -7.30 6.21 -27.22
N GLU A 3 -7.06 7.13 -28.15
CA GLU A 3 -7.62 8.50 -28.16
C GLU A 3 -9.14 8.54 -27.91
N LEU A 4 -9.92 7.80 -28.71
CA LEU A 4 -11.39 7.71 -28.57
C LEU A 4 -11.84 7.29 -27.16
N LEU A 5 -11.08 6.43 -26.48
CA LEU A 5 -11.41 5.98 -25.13
C LEU A 5 -11.08 7.05 -24.10
N VAL A 6 -9.96 7.75 -24.26
CA VAL A 6 -9.56 8.87 -23.39
C VAL A 6 -10.58 10.00 -23.47
N GLU A 7 -11.04 10.34 -24.68
CA GLU A 7 -12.05 11.37 -24.90
C GLU A 7 -13.39 11.03 -24.22
N ARG A 8 -13.85 9.78 -24.35
CA ARG A 8 -15.08 9.31 -23.67
C ARG A 8 -14.96 9.37 -22.15
N SER A 9 -13.80 9.00 -21.60
CA SER A 9 -13.53 9.13 -20.17
C SER A 9 -13.52 10.60 -19.72
N ALA A 10 -12.91 11.49 -20.49
CA ALA A 10 -12.88 12.93 -20.19
C ALA A 10 -14.30 13.51 -20.15
N ASN A 11 -15.14 13.21 -21.14
CA ASN A 11 -16.54 13.65 -21.17
C ASN A 11 -17.38 13.11 -19.99
N ARG A 12 -17.08 11.90 -19.50
CA ARG A 12 -17.72 11.34 -18.30
C ARG A 12 -17.24 12.03 -17.02
N LEU A 13 -15.96 12.37 -16.94
CA LEU A 13 -15.36 13.06 -15.80
C LEU A 13 -15.85 14.50 -15.68
N THR A 14 -16.02 15.19 -16.81
CA THR A 14 -16.50 16.59 -16.87
C THR A 14 -17.96 16.64 -17.35
N ALA A 15 -18.21 16.95 -18.62
CA ALA A 15 -19.51 16.89 -19.26
C ALA A 15 -19.34 16.78 -20.80
N PRO A 16 -20.32 16.20 -21.52
CA PRO A 16 -20.34 16.22 -22.99
C PRO A 16 -20.21 17.64 -23.54
N GLY A 17 -19.32 17.84 -24.51
CA GLY A 17 -19.05 19.15 -25.13
C GLY A 17 -17.98 19.99 -24.41
N ILE A 18 -17.68 19.70 -23.14
CA ILE A 18 -16.55 20.29 -22.42
C ILE A 18 -15.30 19.40 -22.54
N GLY A 19 -15.47 18.10 -22.32
CA GLY A 19 -14.37 17.13 -22.45
C GLY A 19 -13.14 17.49 -21.61
N SER A 20 -11.96 17.43 -22.22
CA SER A 20 -10.67 17.72 -21.57
C SER A 20 -10.25 19.19 -21.60
N GLU A 21 -11.05 20.07 -22.21
CA GLU A 21 -10.69 21.50 -22.36
C GLU A 21 -11.00 22.32 -21.08
N GLY A 22 -11.87 21.80 -20.21
CA GLY A 22 -12.23 22.43 -18.94
C GLY A 22 -11.50 21.82 -17.74
N GLY A 23 -11.09 22.66 -16.79
CA GLY A 23 -10.55 22.24 -15.49
C GLY A 23 -9.34 23.07 -15.03
N ALA A 24 -9.37 23.51 -13.77
CA ALA A 24 -8.22 24.18 -13.16
C ALA A 24 -7.30 23.16 -12.48
N MET A 25 -5.99 23.35 -12.60
CA MET A 25 -4.97 22.40 -12.12
C MET A 25 -4.52 22.62 -10.67
N PHE A 26 -5.11 23.59 -9.95
CA PHE A 26 -4.88 23.86 -8.52
C PHE A 26 -3.40 23.87 -8.08
N ASN A 27 -2.52 24.45 -8.90
CA ASN A 27 -1.06 24.51 -8.66
C ASN A 27 -0.38 23.13 -8.46
N GLN A 28 -0.99 22.05 -8.98
CA GLN A 28 -0.48 20.68 -8.81
C GLN A 28 0.52 20.25 -9.88
N HIS A 29 0.66 21.00 -10.98
CA HIS A 29 1.52 20.63 -12.12
C HIS A 29 2.92 20.17 -11.70
N ARG A 30 3.60 20.96 -10.86
CA ARG A 30 4.96 20.65 -10.41
C ARG A 30 5.02 19.30 -9.69
N LEU A 31 4.06 19.03 -8.79
CA LEU A 31 4.01 17.78 -8.02
C LEU A 31 3.71 16.58 -8.92
N ILE A 32 2.79 16.72 -9.88
CA ILE A 32 2.46 15.67 -10.85
C ILE A 32 3.70 15.31 -11.69
N PHE A 33 4.37 16.29 -12.28
CA PHE A 33 5.55 16.04 -13.12
C PHE A 33 6.74 15.51 -12.32
N GLN A 34 7.00 16.06 -11.13
CA GLN A 34 8.06 15.56 -10.24
C GLN A 34 7.77 14.12 -9.79
N GLY A 35 6.53 13.83 -9.38
CA GLY A 35 6.09 12.51 -8.99
C GLY A 35 6.25 11.49 -10.13
N LEU A 36 5.82 11.85 -11.35
CA LEU A 36 5.99 10.99 -12.53
C LEU A 36 7.47 10.71 -12.84
N PHE A 37 8.34 11.70 -12.71
CA PHE A 37 9.78 11.53 -12.90
C PHE A 37 10.41 10.60 -11.85
N MET A 38 9.97 10.71 -10.59
CA MET A 38 10.48 9.88 -9.48
C MET A 38 9.83 8.49 -9.41
N ALA A 39 8.68 8.29 -10.05
CA ALA A 39 7.87 7.08 -9.93
C ALA A 39 8.65 5.77 -10.19
N PRO A 40 9.50 5.63 -11.23
CA PRO A 40 10.24 4.38 -11.46
C PRO A 40 11.16 4.00 -10.28
N SER A 41 11.81 4.99 -9.68
CA SER A 41 12.70 4.78 -8.53
C SER A 41 11.91 4.39 -7.28
N ILE A 42 10.81 5.10 -6.99
CA ILE A 42 9.98 4.81 -5.81
C ILE A 42 9.31 3.43 -5.92
N VAL A 43 8.81 3.07 -7.11
CA VAL A 43 8.27 1.72 -7.36
C VAL A 43 9.36 0.66 -7.14
N SER A 44 10.61 0.91 -7.56
CA SER A 44 11.72 0.00 -7.29
C SER A 44 12.00 -0.16 -5.79
N GLU A 45 11.93 0.91 -4.99
CA GLU A 45 12.04 0.82 -3.52
C GLU A 45 10.93 -0.04 -2.91
N ALA A 46 9.67 0.18 -3.30
CA ALA A 46 8.53 -0.60 -2.83
C ALA A 46 8.65 -2.10 -3.22
N VAL A 47 9.03 -2.40 -4.47
CA VAL A 47 9.22 -3.79 -4.94
C VAL A 47 10.35 -4.48 -4.18
N LYS A 48 11.48 -3.81 -3.94
CA LYS A 48 12.56 -4.37 -3.10
C LYS A 48 12.08 -4.64 -1.68
N GLY A 49 11.26 -3.74 -1.13
CA GLY A 49 10.62 -3.91 0.17
C GLY A 49 9.72 -5.14 0.24
N ALA A 50 8.86 -5.32 -0.77
CA ALA A 50 7.98 -6.48 -0.91
C ALA A 50 8.77 -7.80 -1.01
N ILE A 51 9.84 -7.83 -1.82
CA ILE A 51 10.71 -9.02 -1.96
C ILE A 51 11.39 -9.35 -0.62
N LEU A 52 11.90 -8.33 0.09
CA LEU A 52 12.49 -8.53 1.40
C LEU A 52 11.47 -9.07 2.40
N ALA A 53 10.28 -8.49 2.45
CA ALA A 53 9.20 -8.96 3.30
C ALA A 53 8.87 -10.43 3.00
N ALA A 54 8.70 -10.78 1.72
CA ALA A 54 8.43 -12.16 1.30
C ALA A 54 9.45 -13.15 1.86
N LYS A 55 10.74 -12.79 1.77
CA LYS A 55 11.84 -13.64 2.25
C LYS A 55 11.89 -13.72 3.78
N VAL A 56 11.76 -12.58 4.47
CA VAL A 56 11.76 -12.51 5.93
C VAL A 56 10.63 -13.34 6.53
N PHE A 57 9.41 -13.21 6.00
CA PHE A 57 8.26 -13.96 6.49
C PHE A 57 8.35 -15.46 6.19
N GLU A 58 8.89 -15.84 5.03
CA GLU A 58 9.19 -17.24 4.73
C GLU A 58 10.21 -17.83 5.72
N ASP A 59 11.26 -17.08 6.06
CA ASP A 59 12.32 -17.54 6.97
C ASP A 59 11.84 -17.75 8.42
N ILE A 60 10.83 -16.98 8.86
CA ILE A 60 10.23 -17.14 10.20
C ILE A 60 8.99 -18.05 10.21
N GLY A 61 8.70 -18.73 9.08
CA GLY A 61 7.69 -19.79 9.02
C GLY A 61 6.28 -19.38 8.59
N PHE A 62 6.08 -18.17 8.07
CA PHE A 62 4.82 -17.75 7.46
C PHE A 62 4.82 -17.97 5.95
N ASN A 63 3.63 -18.15 5.38
CA ASN A 63 3.48 -18.20 3.94
C ASN A 63 3.40 -16.77 3.37
N SER A 64 4.15 -16.50 2.31
CA SER A 64 4.13 -15.24 1.59
C SER A 64 3.79 -15.47 0.11
N ALA A 65 3.03 -14.54 -0.48
CA ALA A 65 2.66 -14.59 -1.89
C ALA A 65 2.66 -13.18 -2.51
N PRO A 66 3.40 -12.94 -3.61
CA PRO A 66 4.36 -13.84 -4.25
C PRO A 66 5.56 -14.17 -3.33
N ARG A 67 6.26 -15.27 -3.64
CA ARG A 67 7.57 -15.60 -3.05
C ARG A 67 8.62 -14.57 -3.45
N TYR A 68 9.76 -14.60 -2.77
CA TYR A 68 10.84 -13.64 -3.01
C TYR A 68 11.50 -13.78 -4.40
N ASP A 69 11.46 -14.98 -5.00
CA ASP A 69 12.08 -15.35 -6.27
C ASP A 69 11.09 -15.40 -7.45
N GLU A 70 9.81 -15.13 -7.21
CA GLU A 70 8.78 -15.08 -8.24
C GLU A 70 8.76 -13.73 -8.98
N ALA A 71 8.38 -13.77 -10.26
CA ALA A 71 8.19 -12.57 -11.06
C ALA A 71 7.03 -11.73 -10.50
N ARG A 72 7.20 -10.40 -10.54
CA ARG A 72 6.23 -9.45 -9.98
C ARG A 72 5.71 -8.49 -11.04
N THR A 73 4.41 -8.22 -10.96
CA THR A 73 3.70 -7.30 -11.85
C THR A 73 3.11 -6.09 -11.12
N ASP A 74 3.16 -6.10 -9.78
CA ASP A 74 2.71 -5.05 -8.89
C ASP A 74 3.59 -4.95 -7.64
N ILE A 75 3.18 -4.10 -6.69
CA ILE A 75 3.87 -3.84 -5.41
C ILE A 75 3.25 -4.58 -4.22
N ILE A 76 2.22 -5.41 -4.45
CA ILE A 76 1.46 -6.06 -3.38
C ILE A 76 2.26 -7.26 -2.88
N GLN A 77 2.33 -7.38 -1.55
CA GLN A 77 2.87 -8.54 -0.87
C GLN A 77 1.87 -9.08 0.14
N ASN A 78 1.42 -10.30 -0.10
CA ASN A 78 0.54 -10.99 0.84
C ASN A 78 1.37 -11.78 1.85
N ILE A 79 0.96 -11.72 3.11
CA ILE A 79 1.51 -12.51 4.22
C ILE A 79 0.35 -13.21 4.92
N ILE A 80 0.39 -14.53 4.98
CA ILE A 80 -0.70 -15.35 5.53
C ILE A 80 -0.35 -15.72 6.98
N PHE A 81 -1.02 -15.07 7.92
CA PHE A 81 -0.69 -15.23 9.34
C PHE A 81 -1.39 -16.39 10.03
N GLY A 82 -2.55 -16.83 9.51
CA GLY A 82 -3.36 -17.92 10.08
C GLY A 82 -4.02 -17.60 11.43
N LYS A 83 -3.69 -16.47 12.05
CA LYS A 83 -4.24 -16.01 13.33
C LYS A 83 -4.54 -14.51 13.30
N PRO A 84 -5.64 -14.05 13.94
CA PRO A 84 -5.98 -12.63 13.96
C PRO A 84 -4.94 -11.79 14.72
N GLU A 85 -4.35 -12.32 15.80
CA GLU A 85 -3.43 -11.56 16.65
C GLU A 85 -2.16 -11.15 15.91
N HIS A 86 -1.66 -12.01 15.03
CA HIS A 86 -0.50 -11.73 14.19
C HIS A 86 -0.79 -10.65 13.14
N LEU A 87 -1.98 -10.69 12.51
CA LEU A 87 -2.42 -9.65 11.58
C LEU A 87 -2.55 -8.29 12.29
N GLU A 88 -3.16 -8.29 13.48
CA GLU A 88 -3.30 -7.08 14.28
C GLU A 88 -1.93 -6.49 14.69
N GLU A 89 -1.02 -7.32 15.21
CA GLU A 89 0.31 -6.85 15.64
C GLU A 89 1.14 -6.36 14.45
N PHE A 90 1.02 -7.00 13.29
CA PHE A 90 1.65 -6.55 12.05
C PHE A 90 1.18 -5.14 11.67
N CYS A 91 -0.14 -4.92 11.53
CA CYS A 91 -0.69 -3.61 11.18
C CYS A 91 -0.39 -2.54 12.26
N ARG A 92 -0.49 -2.87 13.55
CA ARG A 92 -0.13 -1.94 14.64
C ARG A 92 1.33 -1.52 14.59
N THR A 93 2.23 -2.46 14.28
CA THR A 93 3.66 -2.17 14.19
C THR A 93 3.97 -1.28 12.98
N VAL A 94 3.39 -1.59 11.81
CA VAL A 94 3.49 -0.74 10.61
C VAL A 94 3.02 0.68 10.91
N GLN A 95 1.86 0.84 11.55
CA GLN A 95 1.36 2.17 11.92
C GLN A 95 2.31 2.87 12.89
N SER A 96 2.79 2.17 13.94
CA SER A 96 3.66 2.76 14.95
C SER A 96 4.99 3.31 14.42
N LEU A 97 5.47 2.74 13.32
CA LEU A 97 6.72 3.15 12.64
C LEU A 97 6.47 4.01 11.39
N SER A 98 5.23 4.45 11.20
CA SER A 98 4.87 5.34 10.11
C SER A 98 5.20 6.81 10.44
N PRO A 99 5.60 7.63 9.45
CA PRO A 99 6.04 9.00 9.68
C PRO A 99 4.91 9.93 10.16
N VAL A 100 3.66 9.63 9.82
CA VAL A 100 2.48 10.41 10.21
C VAL A 100 1.58 9.55 11.08
N ASN A 101 1.02 10.13 12.15
CA ASN A 101 0.08 9.45 13.05
C ASN A 101 0.59 8.13 13.65
N GLY A 102 1.91 7.96 13.84
CA GLY A 102 2.45 6.73 14.42
C GLY A 102 2.01 6.45 15.87
N TYR A 103 1.52 7.47 16.58
CA TYR A 103 0.93 7.30 17.91
C TYR A 103 -0.52 6.78 17.89
N VAL A 104 -1.17 6.74 16.72
CA VAL A 104 -2.55 6.27 16.57
C VAL A 104 -2.52 4.76 16.36
N THR A 105 -3.16 4.00 17.25
CA THR A 105 -3.19 2.54 17.14
C THR A 105 -4.37 2.10 16.28
N PRO A 106 -4.16 1.34 15.20
CA PRO A 106 -5.24 0.84 14.38
C PRO A 106 -5.99 -0.29 15.11
N ILE A 107 -7.30 -0.34 14.88
CA ILE A 107 -8.20 -1.38 15.37
C ILE A 107 -9.06 -1.87 14.19
N PRO A 108 -9.55 -3.12 14.23
CA PRO A 108 -10.53 -3.59 13.25
C PRO A 108 -11.78 -2.72 13.20
N GLU A 109 -12.19 -2.31 12.00
CA GLU A 109 -13.39 -1.50 11.79
C GLU A 109 -14.16 -1.95 10.54
N TYR A 110 -15.47 -1.68 10.51
CA TYR A 110 -16.29 -1.89 9.32
C TYR A 110 -16.09 -0.74 8.33
N ILE A 111 -15.52 -1.05 7.17
CA ILE A 111 -15.32 -0.09 6.08
C ILE A 111 -16.44 -0.25 5.04
N PRO A 112 -17.09 0.84 4.57
CA PRO A 112 -18.12 0.74 3.53
C PRO A 112 -17.63 -0.04 2.30
N GLY A 113 -18.37 -1.09 1.93
CA GLY A 113 -18.04 -1.96 0.80
C GLY A 113 -17.32 -3.26 1.17
N TYR A 114 -16.90 -3.43 2.43
CA TYR A 114 -16.36 -4.70 2.95
C TYR A 114 -17.38 -5.43 3.81
N GLU A 115 -17.47 -6.75 3.66
CA GLU A 115 -18.36 -7.60 4.45
C GLU A 115 -17.83 -7.85 5.87
N ASP A 116 -16.51 -8.03 5.99
CA ASP A 116 -15.81 -8.26 7.26
C ASP A 116 -15.19 -6.97 7.79
N GLN A 117 -14.87 -6.96 9.09
CA GLN A 117 -14.02 -5.91 9.64
C GLN A 117 -12.64 -5.94 8.99
N VAL A 118 -12.04 -4.79 8.77
CA VAL A 118 -10.70 -4.63 8.20
C VAL A 118 -9.86 -3.86 9.20
N ILE A 119 -8.62 -4.29 9.41
CA ILE A 119 -7.60 -3.49 10.08
C ILE A 119 -6.69 -2.85 9.03
N MET A 120 -6.32 -1.59 9.22
CA MET A 120 -5.50 -0.83 8.28
C MET A 120 -4.47 0.03 9.00
N ALA A 121 -3.25 0.01 8.47
CA ALA A 121 -2.14 0.87 8.82
C ALA A 121 -1.81 1.75 7.61
N GLY A 122 -1.85 3.06 7.81
CA GLY A 122 -1.79 4.05 6.73
C GLY A 122 -1.28 5.42 7.20
N GLY A 123 -0.25 5.43 8.06
CA GLY A 123 0.39 6.65 8.58
C GLY A 123 1.20 7.43 7.54
N THR A 124 0.51 7.90 6.52
CA THR A 124 1.06 8.41 5.25
C THR A 124 1.00 9.93 5.17
N PHE A 125 1.91 10.54 4.42
CA PHE A 125 1.90 11.99 4.19
C PHE A 125 0.71 12.41 3.32
N ILE A 126 0.36 11.60 2.33
CA ILE A 126 -0.85 11.77 1.52
C ILE A 126 -1.88 10.74 1.97
N GLU A 127 -3.04 11.22 2.43
CA GLU A 127 -4.12 10.36 2.94
C GLU A 127 -4.50 9.26 1.92
N GLY A 128 -4.45 8.01 2.38
CA GLY A 128 -4.78 6.84 1.56
C GLY A 128 -3.72 6.45 0.53
N SER A 129 -2.51 7.01 0.61
CA SER A 129 -1.41 6.68 -0.30
C SER A 129 -0.85 5.28 -0.03
N THR A 130 -1.04 4.36 -0.98
CA THR A 130 -0.53 2.98 -0.89
C THR A 130 0.82 2.76 -1.57
N ILE A 131 1.42 3.84 -2.12
CA ILE A 131 2.83 3.85 -2.54
C ILE A 131 3.76 4.20 -1.37
N GLU A 132 3.23 4.86 -0.34
CA GLU A 132 3.85 4.92 0.98
C GLU A 132 3.64 3.59 1.71
N LEU A 133 4.46 3.28 2.71
CA LEU A 133 4.35 2.00 3.40
C LEU A 133 3.00 1.90 4.13
N SER A 134 2.21 0.92 3.74
CA SER A 134 0.90 0.64 4.31
C SER A 134 0.66 -0.87 4.42
N ALA A 135 -0.24 -1.25 5.31
CA ALA A 135 -0.65 -2.64 5.47
C ALA A 135 -2.10 -2.74 5.91
N ASP A 136 -2.88 -3.59 5.27
CA ASP A 136 -4.28 -3.82 5.63
C ASP A 136 -4.68 -5.29 5.44
N GLY A 137 -5.77 -5.71 6.07
CA GLY A 137 -6.28 -7.06 5.91
C GLY A 137 -7.65 -7.28 6.55
N PRO A 138 -8.50 -8.13 5.96
CA PRO A 138 -9.77 -8.47 6.56
C PRO A 138 -9.56 -9.39 7.76
N MET A 139 -10.34 -9.16 8.83
CA MET A 139 -10.32 -9.92 10.07
C MET A 139 -11.08 -11.24 9.95
N ARG A 140 -10.68 -12.05 8.98
CA ARG A 140 -11.20 -13.40 8.75
C ARG A 140 -10.10 -14.35 8.31
N GLU A 141 -10.32 -15.64 8.48
CA GLU A 141 -9.39 -16.68 8.04
C GLU A 141 -9.09 -16.57 6.52
N PRO A 142 -7.82 -16.69 6.08
CA PRO A 142 -6.62 -17.07 6.85
C PRO A 142 -5.79 -15.89 7.39
N TYR A 143 -6.43 -14.74 7.67
CA TYR A 143 -5.81 -13.53 8.24
C TYR A 143 -4.63 -13.05 7.40
N VAL A 144 -4.94 -12.71 6.16
CA VAL A 144 -3.95 -12.24 5.18
C VAL A 144 -3.73 -10.75 5.36
N ALA A 145 -2.48 -10.34 5.52
CA ALA A 145 -2.08 -8.95 5.38
C ALA A 145 -1.66 -8.67 3.93
N TYR A 146 -2.17 -7.58 3.38
CA TYR A 146 -1.75 -6.93 2.15
C TYR A 146 -0.78 -5.81 2.52
N MET A 147 0.51 -6.11 2.46
CA MET A 147 1.57 -5.12 2.64
C MET A 147 1.94 -4.53 1.28
N GLN A 148 2.06 -3.21 1.18
CA GLN A 148 2.46 -2.55 -0.05
C GLN A 148 3.13 -1.20 0.20
N GLY A 149 3.81 -0.70 -0.83
CA GLY A 149 4.44 0.60 -0.80
C GLY A 149 5.72 0.66 0.02
N GLY A 150 6.22 1.89 0.17
CA GLY A 150 7.49 2.22 0.81
C GLY A 150 8.29 3.20 -0.04
N LEU A 151 8.29 4.48 0.33
CA LEU A 151 9.03 5.52 -0.38
C LEU A 151 10.55 5.29 -0.38
N ASN A 152 11.03 4.52 0.59
CA ASN A 152 12.44 4.17 0.75
C ASN A 152 12.53 2.76 1.34
N TYR A 153 13.35 1.91 0.73
CA TYR A 153 13.60 0.54 1.21
C TYR A 153 14.10 0.48 2.65
N ALA A 154 14.82 1.50 3.13
CA ALA A 154 15.27 1.58 4.51
C ALA A 154 14.11 1.66 5.51
N HIS A 155 13.03 2.38 5.18
CA HIS A 155 11.85 2.46 6.05
C HIS A 155 11.17 1.09 6.17
N VAL A 156 11.03 0.39 5.05
CA VAL A 156 10.49 -0.98 5.02
C VAL A 156 11.35 -1.92 5.87
N LYS A 157 12.68 -1.85 5.74
CA LYS A 157 13.62 -2.64 6.54
C LYS A 157 13.45 -2.42 8.04
N ILE A 158 13.41 -1.16 8.49
CA ILE A 158 13.23 -0.81 9.91
C ILE A 158 11.91 -1.40 10.43
N CYS A 159 10.85 -1.30 9.63
CA CYS A 159 9.55 -1.87 10.00
C CYS A 159 9.61 -3.39 10.15
N LEU A 160 10.20 -4.09 9.18
CA LEU A 160 10.34 -5.55 9.21
C LEU A 160 11.21 -6.03 10.38
N GLU A 161 12.30 -5.34 10.68
CA GLU A 161 13.16 -5.65 11.83
C GLU A 161 12.39 -5.60 13.15
N GLU A 162 11.49 -4.65 13.31
CA GLU A 162 10.67 -4.55 14.52
C GLU A 162 9.57 -5.60 14.56
N ILE A 163 8.93 -5.88 13.43
CA ILE A 163 7.88 -6.91 13.33
C ILE A 163 8.44 -8.29 13.73
N VAL A 164 9.64 -8.65 13.25
CA VAL A 164 10.28 -9.94 13.56
C VAL A 164 10.56 -10.11 15.06
N LYS A 165 10.73 -9.03 15.83
CA LYS A 165 10.93 -9.12 17.29
C LYS A 165 9.62 -9.40 18.05
N LYS A 166 8.48 -9.12 17.43
CA LYS A 166 7.17 -9.15 18.09
C LYS A 166 6.31 -10.35 17.69
N LEU A 167 6.56 -10.93 16.52
CA LEU A 167 5.94 -12.17 16.04
C LEU A 167 6.78 -13.38 16.46
#